data_AF-A0A2U2S2C1-F1
#
_entry.id   AF-A0A2U2S2C1-F1
#
_cell.length_a   1.000
_cell.length_b   1.000
_cell.length_c   1.000
_cell.angle_alpha   90.00
_cell.angle_beta   90.00
_cell.angle_gamma   90.00
#
_symmetry.space_group_name_H-M   'P 1'
#
loop_
_entity.id
_entity.type
_entity.pdbx_description
1 polymer ?
#
loop_
_entity_poly.entity_id
_entity_poly.type
_entity_poly.pdbx_seq_one_letter_code
_entity_poly.pdbx_strand_id
1 'polypeptide(L)'
;GPLRTRVYIEVTPFRKRPHIDVALTGADGTEIAFANIIEPMQRKNVITMHIRGAQKSGSFALHARLYYPDGPECDTAEYRFEL
;
A
#
# COMPACT_ATOMS: atom_id res chain seq x y z
N GLY A 1 -6.74 20.72 -4.99
CA GLY A 1 -5.35 20.24 -5.20
C GLY A 1 -5.36 18.77 -5.59
N PRO A 2 -4.21 18.15 -5.92
CA PRO A 2 -4.16 16.72 -6.18
C PRO A 2 -4.57 15.93 -4.93
N LEU A 3 -5.38 14.89 -5.12
CA LEU A 3 -5.87 14.04 -4.04
C LEU A 3 -4.71 13.21 -3.47
N ARG A 4 -4.62 13.11 -2.15
CA ARG A 4 -3.56 12.39 -1.44
C ARG A 4 -4.18 11.53 -0.36
N THR A 5 -3.65 10.33 -0.17
CA THR A 5 -3.98 9.47 0.96
C THR A 5 -2.76 9.26 1.83
N ARG A 6 -2.94 9.28 3.15
CA ARG A 6 -1.90 8.96 4.12
C ARG A 6 -2.13 7.53 4.59
N VAL A 7 -1.17 6.66 4.31
CA VAL A 7 -1.25 5.24 4.63
C VAL A 7 -0.37 4.94 5.83
N TYR A 8 -0.95 4.26 6.81
CA TYR A 8 -0.25 3.73 7.97
C TYR A 8 -0.18 2.21 7.83
N ILE A 9 1.03 1.68 7.82
CA ILE A 9 1.28 0.23 7.71
C ILE A 9 2.05 -0.19 8.95
N GLU A 10 1.48 -1.07 9.73
CA GLU A 10 2.18 -1.77 10.80
C GLU A 10 2.29 -3.23 10.41
N VAL A 11 3.53 -3.72 10.36
CA VAL A 11 3.83 -5.14 10.12
C VAL A 11 4.26 -5.79 11.42
N THR A 12 4.10 -7.12 11.50
CA THR A 12 4.62 -7.90 12.62
C THR A 12 6.13 -7.66 12.76
N PRO A 13 6.67 -7.53 14.00
CA PRO A 13 8.11 -7.40 14.21
C PRO A 13 8.90 -8.48 13.47
N PHE A 14 9.92 -8.07 12.73
CA PHE A 14 10.70 -8.94 11.86
C PHE A 14 12.18 -8.92 12.23
N ARG A 15 12.88 -10.03 11.98
CA ARG A 15 14.35 -10.12 12.11
C ARG A 15 15.06 -9.86 10.78
N LYS A 16 14.56 -10.46 9.69
CA LYS A 16 14.94 -10.12 8.31
C LYS A 16 13.98 -9.04 7.81
N ARG A 17 14.50 -8.01 7.13
CA ARG A 17 13.66 -6.92 6.61
C ARG A 17 12.88 -7.42 5.39
N PRO A 18 11.55 -7.23 5.34
CA PRO A 18 10.75 -7.59 4.19
C PRO A 18 10.76 -6.47 3.14
N HIS A 19 10.11 -6.71 2.01
CA HIS A 19 9.64 -5.66 1.10
C HIS A 19 8.13 -5.54 1.23
N ILE A 20 7.58 -4.35 0.98
CA ILE A 20 6.14 -4.11 1.05
C ILE A 20 5.71 -3.36 -0.22
N ASP A 21 4.90 -4.00 -1.04
CA ASP A 21 4.19 -3.35 -2.15
C ASP A 21 2.85 -2.82 -1.64
N VAL A 22 2.48 -1.60 -2.05
CA VAL A 22 1.22 -0.96 -1.70
C VAL A 22 0.60 -0.39 -2.97
N ALA A 23 -0.51 -0.97 -3.41
CA ALA A 23 -1.27 -0.51 -4.57
C ALA A 23 -2.62 0.07 -4.13
N LEU A 24 -3.00 1.21 -4.68
CA LEU A 24 -4.34 1.76 -4.52
C LEU A 24 -5.08 1.65 -5.85
N THR A 25 -6.27 1.08 -5.79
CA THR A 25 -7.15 0.88 -6.94
C THR A 25 -8.42 1.71 -6.81
N GLY A 26 -8.92 2.20 -7.95
CA GLY A 26 -10.21 2.89 -8.06
C GLY A 26 -11.38 1.91 -8.08
N ALA A 27 -12.60 2.44 -8.26
CA ALA A 27 -13.82 1.64 -8.25
C ALA A 27 -13.92 0.66 -9.43
N ASP A 28 -13.22 0.96 -10.52
CA ASP A 28 -13.09 0.12 -11.71
C ASP A 28 -11.96 -0.92 -11.61
N GLY A 29 -11.23 -0.96 -10.48
CA GLY A 29 -10.06 -1.81 -10.28
C GLY A 29 -8.77 -1.26 -10.89
N THR A 30 -8.80 -0.08 -11.53
CA THR A 30 -7.60 0.52 -12.12
C THR A 30 -6.64 0.98 -11.02
N GLU A 31 -5.35 0.64 -11.13
CA GLU A 31 -4.33 1.17 -10.23
C GLU A 31 -4.15 2.68 -10.45
N ILE A 32 -4.36 3.45 -9.38
CA ILE A 32 -4.32 4.91 -9.38
C ILE A 32 -3.20 5.47 -8.51
N ALA A 33 -2.55 4.64 -7.69
CA ALA A 33 -1.30 4.96 -7.01
C ALA A 33 -0.58 3.67 -6.59
N PHE A 34 0.74 3.73 -6.54
CA PHE A 34 1.59 2.62 -6.09
C PHE A 34 2.78 3.14 -5.29
N ALA A 35 3.23 2.35 -4.32
CA ALA A 35 4.46 2.56 -3.57
C ALA A 35 5.09 1.22 -3.22
N ASN A 36 6.42 1.16 -3.26
CA ASN A 36 7.19 0.02 -2.76
C ASN A 36 8.12 0.50 -1.64
N ILE A 37 8.06 -0.20 -0.51
CA ILE A 37 8.90 0.02 0.67
C ILE A 37 9.90 -1.14 0.74
N ILE A 38 11.13 -0.87 0.30
CA ILE A 38 12.22 -1.83 0.29
C ILE A 38 12.92 -1.82 1.65
N GLU A 39 13.05 -3.00 2.25
CA GLU A 39 13.78 -3.24 3.50
C GLU A 39 13.56 -2.17 4.59
N PRO A 40 12.31 -1.95 5.05
CA PRO A 40 12.01 -0.87 5.97
C PRO A 40 12.79 -1.02 7.28
N MET A 41 13.31 0.09 7.79
CA MET A 41 14.03 0.12 9.06
C MET A 41 13.11 -0.07 10.27
N GLN A 42 11.82 0.26 10.13
CA GLN A 42 10.84 0.24 11.20
C GLN A 42 9.64 -0.63 10.82
N ARG A 43 9.02 -1.28 11.81
CA ARG A 43 7.79 -2.05 11.60
C ARG A 43 6.57 -1.16 11.28
N LYS A 44 6.63 0.11 11.69
CA LYS A 44 5.59 1.12 11.45
C LYS A 44 6.07 2.04 10.34
N ASN A 45 5.33 2.08 9.25
CA ASN A 45 5.64 2.87 8.07
C ASN A 45 4.48 3.82 7.80
N VAL A 46 4.81 5.09 7.54
CA VAL A 46 3.82 6.11 7.20
C VAL A 46 4.22 6.74 5.89
N ILE A 47 3.38 6.58 4.88
CA ILE A 47 3.63 7.11 3.53
C ILE A 47 2.45 7.96 3.08
N THR A 48 2.73 8.89 2.17
CA THR A 48 1.68 9.67 1.49
C THR A 48 1.67 9.28 0.02
N MET A 49 0.56 8.72 -0.45
CA MET A 49 0.36 8.33 -1.84
C MET A 49 -0.41 9.43 -2.57
N HIS A 50 0.08 9.79 -3.76
CA HIS A 50 -0.59 10.74 -4.64
C HIS A 50 -1.55 10.00 -5.56
N ILE A 51 -2.84 10.27 -5.45
CA ILE A 51 -3.88 9.62 -6.25
C ILE A 51 -3.91 10.27 -7.64
N ARG A 52 -3.62 9.47 -8.66
CA ARG A 52 -3.65 9.86 -10.08
C ARG A 52 -5.04 9.55 -10.68
N GLY A 53 -5.30 10.09 -11.86
CA GLY A 53 -6.53 9.82 -12.60
C GLY A 53 -7.69 10.77 -12.28
N ALA A 54 -8.83 10.52 -12.93
CA ALA A 54 -10.01 11.36 -12.90
C ALA A 54 -10.90 11.12 -11.67
N GLN A 55 -10.88 9.91 -11.10
CA GLN A 55 -11.68 9.59 -9.91
C GLN A 55 -11.21 10.47 -8.72
N LYS A 56 -12.17 11.16 -8.09
CA LYS A 56 -11.94 12.01 -6.91
C LYS A 56 -12.76 11.61 -5.68
N SER A 57 -13.74 10.75 -5.87
CA SER A 57 -14.68 10.29 -4.84
C SER A 57 -15.12 8.86 -5.13
N GLY A 58 -15.88 8.26 -4.20
CA GLY A 58 -16.41 6.91 -4.31
C GLY A 58 -15.49 5.87 -3.69
N SER A 59 -15.64 4.61 -4.12
CA SER A 59 -14.92 3.47 -3.54
C SER A 59 -13.49 3.36 -4.02
N PHE A 60 -12.60 3.02 -3.09
CA PHE A 60 -11.20 2.72 -3.31
C PHE A 60 -10.81 1.44 -2.57
N ALA A 61 -9.82 0.71 -3.10
CA ALA A 61 -9.24 -0.46 -2.43
C ALA A 61 -7.72 -0.34 -2.38
N LEU A 62 -7.17 -0.40 -1.17
CA LEU A 62 -5.74 -0.45 -0.89
C LEU A 62 -5.32 -1.91 -0.72
N HIS A 63 -4.32 -2.33 -1.48
CA HIS A 63 -3.75 -3.67 -1.45
C HIS A 63 -2.31 -3.55 -0.96
N ALA A 64 -1.98 -4.27 0.11
CA ALA A 64 -0.62 -4.38 0.61
C ALA A 64 -0.13 -5.82 0.44
N ARG A 65 1.10 -5.99 -0.04
CA ARG A 65 1.79 -7.27 -0.11
C ARG A 65 3.14 -7.16 0.56
N LEU A 66 3.32 -7.88 1.66
CA LEU A 66 4.60 -8.10 2.30
C LEU A 66 5.25 -9.34 1.70
N TYR A 67 6.54 -9.28 1.37
CA TYR A 67 7.26 -10.42 0.81
C TYR A 67 8.77 -10.38 1.11
N TYR A 68 9.43 -11.53 1.04
CA TYR A 68 10.89 -11.64 1.09
C TYR A 68 11.43 -12.04 -0.30
N PRO A 69 12.44 -11.34 -0.86
CA PRO A 69 12.93 -11.61 -2.22
C PRO A 69 13.38 -13.06 -2.48
N ASP A 70 13.91 -13.72 -1.45
CA ASP A 70 14.52 -15.05 -1.57
C ASP A 70 13.54 -16.21 -1.26
N GLY A 71 12.26 -15.95 -1.00
CA GLY A 71 11.36 -16.96 -0.46
C GLY A 71 9.93 -16.90 -0.99
N PRO A 72 9.14 -17.98 -0.82
CA PRO A 72 7.71 -17.98 -1.14
C PRO A 72 6.88 -17.22 -0.10
N GLU A 73 7.47 -16.81 1.02
CA GLU A 73 6.80 -16.12 2.12
C GLU A 73 6.26 -14.77 1.66
N CYS A 74 4.94 -14.68 1.60
CA CYS A 74 4.21 -13.45 1.40
C CYS A 74 3.00 -13.38 2.34
N ASP A 75 2.66 -12.17 2.74
CA ASP A 75 1.44 -11.85 3.47
C ASP A 75 0.72 -10.71 2.73
N THR A 76 -0.60 -10.72 2.75
CA THR A 76 -1.42 -9.74 2.03
C THR A 76 -2.49 -9.14 2.92
N ALA A 77 -2.78 -7.87 2.69
CA ALA A 77 -3.88 -7.18 3.36
C ALA A 77 -4.61 -6.29 2.35
N GLU A 78 -5.93 -6.25 2.48
CA GLU A 78 -6.80 -5.38 1.68
C GLU A 78 -7.59 -4.46 2.61
N TYR A 79 -7.69 -3.18 2.26
CA TYR A 79 -8.52 -2.21 2.96
C TYR A 79 -9.34 -1.40 1.96
N ARG A 80 -10.67 -1.47 2.10
CA ARG A 80 -11.62 -0.72 1.26
C ARG A 80 -12.16 0.49 2.02
N PHE A 81 -12.31 1.61 1.32
CA PHE A 81 -12.82 2.84 1.89
C PHE A 81 -13.50 3.71 0.84
N GLU A 82 -14.30 4.68 1.29
CA GLU A 82 -14.95 5.67 0.44
C GLU A 82 -14.41 7.08 0.75
N LEU A 83 -14.30 7.91 -0.28
CA LEU A 83 -13.97 9.35 -0.21
C LEU A 83 -15.10 10.20 -0.79
#